data_AF-A0A4Q0VG87-F1
#
_entry.id   AF-A0A4Q0VG87-F1
#
_cell.length_a   1.000
_cell.length_b   1.000
_cell.length_c   1.000
_cell.angle_alpha   90.00
_cell.angle_beta   90.00
_cell.angle_gamma   90.00
#
_symmetry.space_group_name_H-M   'P 1'
#
loop_
_entity.id
_entity.type
_entity.pdbx_description
1 polymer ?
#
loop_
_entity_poly.entity_id
_entity_poly.type
_entity_poly.pdbx_seq_one_letter_code
_entity_poly.pdbx_strand_id
1 'polypeptide(L)' 'MGNIKKDINIEKIIIKYEDGTEKEIEKGTVITLGKEKENNEIDMNFEFANCSGKDLTSIIFGVMQMGAEMGLFD' A
#
# COMPACT_ATOMS: atom_id res chain seq x y z
N MET A 1 17.93 -24.47 11.39
CA MET A 1 18.25 -23.21 10.69
C MET A 1 17.01 -22.85 9.89
N GLY A 2 16.25 -21.86 10.33
CA GLY A 2 14.99 -21.49 9.68
C GLY A 2 15.25 -20.96 8.27
N ASN A 3 14.45 -21.41 7.30
CA ASN A 3 14.49 -20.87 5.94
C ASN A 3 14.13 -19.37 6.01
N ILE A 4 15.14 -18.51 5.84
CA ILE A 4 14.90 -17.09 5.62
C ILE A 4 14.25 -16.99 4.24
N LYS A 5 12.93 -16.84 4.23
CA LYS A 5 12.18 -16.49 3.03
C LYS A 5 12.81 -15.19 2.52
N LYS A 6 13.50 -15.25 1.38
CA LYS A 6 14.11 -14.07 0.76
C LYS A 6 12.98 -13.06 0.56
N ASP A 7 13.06 -11.91 1.21
CA ASP A 7 12.07 -10.84 1.02
C ASP A 7 11.99 -10.56 -0.50
N ILE A 8 10.84 -10.87 -1.08
CA ILE A 8 10.58 -10.59 -2.49
C ILE A 8 10.31 -9.10 -2.56
N ASN A 9 11.30 -8.33 -3.02
CA ASN A 9 11.12 -6.91 -3.26
C ASN A 9 10.31 -6.71 -4.54
N ILE A 10 9.30 -5.84 -4.48
CA ILE A 10 8.53 -5.45 -5.65
C ILE A 10 9.39 -4.47 -6.46
N GLU A 11 9.61 -4.81 -7.73
CA GLU A 11 10.41 -4.01 -8.65
C GLU A 11 9.67 -2.72 -9.06
N LYS A 12 8.38 -2.84 -9.36
CA LYS A 12 7.52 -1.76 -9.82
C LYS A 12 6.03 -2.10 -9.68
N ILE A 13 5.19 -1.07 -9.73
CA ILE A 13 3.73 -1.19 -9.80
C ILE A 13 3.30 -0.79 -11.21
N ILE A 14 2.41 -1.56 -11.84
CA ILE A 14 1.81 -1.23 -13.14
C ILE A 14 0.32 -1.02 -12.93
N ILE A 15 -0.16 0.19 -13.23
CA ILE A 15 -1.59 0.50 -13.27
C ILE A 15 -2.05 0.35 -14.71
N LYS A 16 -3.02 -0.55 -14.94
CA LYS A 16 -3.69 -0.70 -16.24
C LYS A 16 -5.03 0.00 -16.19
N TYR A 17 -5.26 0.92 -17.10
CA TYR A 17 -6.52 1.65 -17.22
C TYR A 17 -7.45 0.94 -18.21
N GLU A 18 -8.76 1.20 -18.09
CA GLU A 18 -9.79 0.57 -18.94
C GLU A 18 -9.65 0.92 -20.43
N ASP A 19 -9.04 2.08 -20.73
CA ASP A 19 -8.74 2.50 -22.10
C ASP A 19 -7.54 1.76 -22.72
N GLY A 20 -6.94 0.82 -21.97
CA GLY A 20 -5.79 0.02 -22.37
C GLY A 20 -4.45 0.73 -22.18
N THR A 21 -4.43 1.96 -21.67
CA THR A 21 -3.18 2.62 -21.31
C THR A 21 -2.60 2.01 -20.03
N GLU A 22 -1.27 2.08 -19.91
CA GLU A 22 -0.57 1.61 -18.71
C GLU A 22 0.29 2.74 -18.14
N LYS A 23 0.35 2.80 -16.81
CA LYS A 23 1.27 3.66 -16.07
C LYS A 23 2.17 2.80 -15.20
N GLU A 24 3.46 2.96 -15.40
CA GLU A 24 4.48 2.38 -14.55
C GLU A 24 4.81 3.31 -13.38
N ILE A 25 4.89 2.74 -12.18
CA ILE A 25 5.28 3.41 -10.96
C ILE A 25 6.50 2.67 -10.39
N GLU A 26 7.66 3.30 -10.49
CA GLU A 26 8.93 2.76 -10.00
C GLU A 26 9.05 2.81 -8.47
N LYS A 27 8.35 3.75 -7.82
CA LYS A 27 8.37 3.93 -6.37
C LYS A 27 6.98 4.27 -5.84
N GLY A 28 6.45 3.45 -4.95
CA GLY A 28 5.11 3.66 -4.40
C GLY A 28 4.58 2.48 -3.61
N THR A 29 3.30 2.56 -3.23
CA THR A 29 2.60 1.50 -2.53
C THR A 29 1.25 1.20 -3.16
N VAL A 30 0.80 -0.05 -3.05
CA VAL A 30 -0.58 -0.46 -3.29
C VAL A 30 -1.17 -0.91 -1.96
N ILE A 31 -2.30 -0.33 -1.59
CA ILE A 31 -3.08 -0.72 -0.41
C ILE A 31 -4.31 -1.47 -0.91
N THR A 32 -4.51 -2.70 -0.43
CA THR A 32 -5.70 -3.50 -0.77
C THR A 32 -6.46 -3.87 0.49
N LEU A 33 -7.78 -3.93 0.37
CA LEU A 33 -8.68 -4.38 1.43
C LEU A 33 -8.91 -5.89 1.28
N GLY A 34 -8.64 -6.63 2.34
CA GLY A 34 -8.95 -8.03 2.50
C GLY A 34 -10.43 -8.25 2.82
N LYS A 35 -10.76 -9.49 3.20
CA LYS A 35 -12.12 -9.83 3.62
C LYS A 35 -12.42 -9.17 4.96
N GLU A 36 -13.67 -8.74 5.11
CA GLU A 36 -14.21 -8.32 6.39
C GLU A 36 -14.26 -9.53 7.33
N LYS A 37 -13.72 -9.35 8.54
CA LYS A 37 -13.75 -10.34 9.61
C LYS A 37 -15.05 -10.23 10.40
N GLU A 38 -15.37 -11.28 11.16
CA GLU A 38 -16.60 -11.37 11.96
C GLU A 38 -16.77 -10.23 13.00
N ASN A 39 -15.72 -9.46 13.27
CA ASN A 39 -15.68 -8.33 14.20
C ASN A 39 -15.73 -6.95 13.51
N ASN A 40 -16.12 -6.87 12.24
CA ASN A 40 -16.07 -5.64 11.40
C ASN A 40 -14.64 -5.07 11.22
N GLU A 41 -13.59 -5.86 11.48
CA GLU A 41 -12.24 -5.47 11.09
C GLU A 41 -12.00 -5.82 9.62
N ILE A 42 -11.45 -4.86 8.88
CA ILE A 42 -11.01 -5.07 7.50
C ILE A 42 -9.50 -5.26 7.54
N ASP A 43 -9.03 -6.41 7.06
CA ASP A 43 -7.61 -6.61 6.84
C ASP A 43 -7.11 -5.66 5.75
N MET A 44 -6.00 -4.97 5.98
CA MET A 44 -5.33 -4.18 4.95
C MET A 44 -4.00 -4.82 4.60
N ASN A 45 -3.75 -5.02 3.31
CA ASN A 45 -2.45 -5.44 2.80
C ASN A 45 -1.75 -4.26 2.13
N PHE A 46 -0.47 -4.10 2.43
CA PHE A 46 0.37 -3.05 1.91
C PHE A 46 1.52 -3.68 1.12
N GLU A 47 1.58 -3.35 -0.17
CA GLU A 47 2.63 -3.77 -1.07
C GLU A 47 3.49 -2.54 -1.39
N PHE A 48 4.82 -2.66 -1.31
CA PHE A 48 5.74 -1.53 -1.49
C PHE A 48 6.76 -1.80 -2.60
N ALA A 49 6.83 -0.91 -3.59
CA ALA A 49 7.84 -0.92 -4.63
C ALA A 49 8.89 0.16 -4.35
N ASN A 50 10.14 -0.26 -4.16
CA ASN A 50 11.30 0.61 -3.91
C ASN A 50 11.10 1.70 -2.84
N CYS A 51 10.24 1.45 -1.85
CA CYS A 51 10.08 2.31 -0.68
C CYS A 51 11.03 1.86 0.44
N SER A 52 11.66 2.83 1.10
CA SER A 52 12.57 2.59 2.22
C SER A 52 12.23 3.50 3.39
N GLY A 53 12.42 3.05 4.63
CA GLY A 53 12.38 3.84 5.88
C GLY A 53 11.51 5.11 5.88
N LYS A 54 12.09 6.24 5.44
CA LYS A 54 11.41 7.54 5.39
C LYS A 54 10.18 7.58 4.48
N ASP A 55 10.19 6.81 3.39
CA ASP A 55 9.07 6.71 2.46
C ASP A 55 7.85 6.09 3.14
N LEU A 56 8.05 5.05 3.95
CA LEU A 56 6.97 4.42 4.71
C LEU A 56 6.34 5.42 5.67
N THR A 57 7.17 6.17 6.39
CA THR A 57 6.71 7.23 7.29
C THR A 57 5.87 8.28 6.54
N SER A 58 6.36 8.77 5.39
CA SER A 58 5.63 9.73 4.57
C SER A 58 4.31 9.19 4.04
N ILE A 59 4.26 7.93 3.62
CA ILE A 59 3.04 7.26 3.14
C ILE A 59 1.99 7.20 4.26
N ILE A 60 2.39 6.74 5.46
CA ILE A 60 1.47 6.63 6.60
C ILE A 60 0.95 8.00 7.02
N PHE A 61 1.82 9.01 7.13
CA PHE A 61 1.38 10.37 7.44
C PHE A 61 0.45 10.94 6.37
N GLY A 62 0.71 10.68 5.09
CA GLY A 62 -0.18 11.10 4.01
C GLY A 62 -1.58 10.50 4.13
N VAL A 63 -1.69 9.20 4.45
CA VAL A 63 -3.00 8.54 4.65
C VAL A 63 -3.71 9.10 5.89
N MET A 64 -2.99 9.33 7.00
CA MET A 64 -3.57 9.95 8.20
C MET A 64 -4.07 11.37 7.93
N GLN A 65 -3.29 12.18 7.23
CA GLN A 65 -3.68 13.53 6.85
C GLN A 65 -4.92 13.51 5.96
N MET A 66 -4.98 12.62 4.98
CA MET A 66 -6.18 12.44 4.14
C MET A 66 -7.41 12.10 4.99
N GLY A 67 -7.28 11.21 5.97
CA GLY A 67 -8.40 10.88 6.87
C GLY A 67 -8.87 12.07 7.72
N ALA A 68 -7.94 12.91 8.17
CA ALA A 68 -8.26 14.15 8.88
C ALA A 68 -8.98 15.16 7.97
N GLU A 69 -8.50 15.34 6.74
CA GLU A 69 -9.14 16.20 5.73
C GLU A 69 -10.55 15.71 5.35
N MET A 70 -10.82 14.41 5.48
CA MET A 70 -12.14 13.81 5.30
C MET A 70 -13.04 13.91 6.55
N GLY A 71 -12.56 14.45 7.67
CA GLY A 71 -13.31 14.57 8.92
C GLY A 71 -13.53 13.23 9.63
N LEU A 72 -12.67 12.23 9.42
CA LEU A 72 -12.82 10.90 10.04
C LEU A 72 -12.43 10.86 11.53
N PHE A 73 -11.76 11.89 12.03
CA PHE A 73 -11.20 11.94 13.39
C PHE A 73 -11.78 13.06 14.27
N ASP A 74 -12.80 13.77 13.76
CA ASP A 74 -13.54 14.81 14.50
C ASP A 74 -14.82 14.25 15.16
#